data_AF-A0A8S9RLM5-F1
#
_entry.id   AF-A0A8S9RLM5-F1
#
_cell.length_a   1.000
_cell.length_b   1.000
_cell.length_c   1.000
_cell.angle_alpha   90.00
_cell.angle_beta   90.00
_cell.angle_gamma   90.00
#
_symmetry.space_group_name_H-M   'P 1'
#
loop_
_entity.id
_entity.type
_entity.pdbx_description
1 polymer ?
#
loop_
_entity_poly.entity_id
_entity_poly.type
_entity_poly.pdbx_seq_one_letter_code
_entity_poly.pdbx_strand_id
1 'polypeptide(L)'
;MTSSSISSAHFPRISNHGVPTRCWCGEGITTFGSSMVKNRYRRFQRCQIARDRKTENHLFKWIDETLIDEIRMVDAKHERVTQEITKFEERVMEKVKFEIVRVEVEMSEKLKEKVNLEITRVAQEMKQKLQIVTVAMVVVGAIVGI
;
A
#
# COMPACT_ATOMS: atom_id res chain seq x y z
N MET A 1 47.33 36.95 11.25
CA MET A 1 46.66 36.04 12.19
C MET A 1 45.89 35.03 11.35
N THR A 2 46.45 33.84 11.16
CA THR A 2 45.84 32.75 10.39
C THR A 2 44.93 31.96 11.31
N SER A 3 43.62 32.06 11.08
CA SER A 3 42.60 31.31 11.82
C SER A 3 42.38 29.97 11.12
N SER A 4 42.90 28.89 11.73
CA SER A 4 42.67 27.53 11.26
C SER A 4 41.29 27.05 11.72
N SER A 5 40.36 26.88 10.77
CA SER A 5 39.06 26.26 11.00
C SER A 5 39.23 24.74 11.17
N ILE A 6 39.19 24.26 12.42
CA ILE A 6 39.09 22.83 12.71
C ILE A 6 37.68 22.40 12.35
N SER A 7 37.54 21.78 11.18
CA SER A 7 36.28 21.19 10.71
C SER A 7 35.88 20.06 11.67
N SER A 8 34.86 20.30 12.50
CA SER A 8 34.29 19.28 13.38
C SER A 8 33.71 18.16 12.52
N ALA A 9 34.44 17.06 12.41
CA ALA A 9 33.99 15.84 11.74
C ALA A 9 32.65 15.42 12.35
N HIS A 10 31.60 15.49 11.55
CA HIS A 10 30.27 15.06 11.90
C HIS A 10 30.29 13.53 11.98
N PHE A 11 30.59 12.97 13.15
CA PHE A 11 30.42 11.54 13.38
C PHE A 11 28.95 11.20 13.13
N PRO A 12 28.62 10.26 12.23
CA PRO A 12 27.24 9.85 12.03
C PRO A 12 26.69 9.44 13.40
N ARG A 13 25.49 9.92 13.75
CA ARG A 13 24.76 9.42 14.93
C ARG A 13 24.63 7.90 14.77
N ILE A 14 25.51 7.16 15.44
CA ILE A 14 25.46 5.71 15.48
C ILE A 14 24.15 5.39 16.18
N SER A 15 23.19 4.88 15.40
CA SER A 15 21.97 4.31 15.94
C SER A 15 22.38 3.16 16.86
N ASN A 16 22.05 3.28 18.15
CA ASN A 16 22.19 2.17 19.10
C ASN A 16 21.13 1.08 18.87
N HIS A 17 20.20 1.32 17.94
CA HIS A 17 19.16 0.39 17.56
C HIS A 17 19.62 -0.48 16.40
N GLY A 18 19.46 -1.79 16.58
CA GLY A 18 19.86 -2.81 15.63
C GLY A 18 21.30 -3.29 15.77
N VAL A 19 21.80 -3.98 14.73
CA VAL A 19 23.17 -4.50 14.65
C VAL A 19 24.15 -3.38 14.30
N PRO A 20 25.06 -2.99 15.22
CA PRO A 20 26.02 -1.95 14.95
C PRO A 20 27.07 -2.40 13.93
N THR A 21 27.25 -1.62 12.86
CA THR A 21 28.25 -1.89 11.80
C THR A 21 29.58 -1.19 12.05
N ARG A 22 29.58 -0.09 12.82
CA ARG A 22 30.76 0.71 13.18
C ARG A 22 30.71 1.18 14.63
N CYS A 23 31.90 1.36 15.22
CA CYS A 23 32.05 2.01 16.53
C CYS A 23 32.13 3.53 16.37
N TRP A 24 31.91 4.28 17.45
CA TRP A 24 32.02 5.74 17.48
C TRP A 24 33.41 6.27 17.13
N CYS A 25 34.45 5.44 17.26
CA CYS A 25 35.80 5.76 16.81
C CYS A 25 36.01 5.60 15.29
N GLY A 26 34.97 5.21 14.54
CA GLY A 26 35.03 4.98 13.09
C GLY A 26 35.40 3.55 12.68
N GLU A 27 36.01 2.79 13.59
CA GLU A 27 36.47 1.43 13.33
C GLU A 27 35.35 0.40 13.20
N GLY A 28 35.68 -0.70 12.50
CA GLY A 28 34.78 -1.83 12.31
C GLY A 28 34.42 -2.56 13.60
N ILE A 29 33.27 -3.24 13.57
CA ILE A 29 32.82 -4.17 14.62
C ILE A 29 33.14 -5.61 14.20
N THR A 30 33.58 -6.44 15.14
CA THR A 30 33.89 -7.86 14.89
C THR A 30 33.28 -8.73 15.98
N THR A 31 32.91 -9.95 15.60
CA THR A 31 32.29 -10.94 16.49
C THR A 31 33.36 -11.77 17.18
N PHE A 32 33.21 -11.94 18.49
CA PHE A 32 34.10 -12.72 19.35
C PHE A 32 33.30 -13.73 20.18
N GLY A 33 33.95 -14.82 20.57
CA GLY A 33 33.43 -15.77 21.55
C GLY A 33 33.93 -15.45 22.95
N SER A 34 33.05 -15.47 23.95
CA SER A 34 33.43 -15.31 25.35
C SER A 34 34.08 -16.59 25.88
N SER A 35 35.27 -16.44 26.44
CA SER A 35 36.04 -17.48 27.12
C SER A 35 35.77 -17.55 28.62
N MET A 36 35.04 -16.58 29.19
CA MET A 36 34.74 -16.52 30.63
C MET A 36 33.83 -17.69 31.04
N VAL A 37 34.11 -18.34 32.17
CA VAL A 37 33.37 -19.52 32.66
C VAL A 37 31.85 -19.27 32.71
N LYS A 38 31.42 -18.11 33.19
CA LYS A 38 30.00 -17.73 33.30
C LYS A 38 29.30 -17.53 31.94
N ASN A 39 30.04 -17.10 30.92
CA ASN A 39 29.50 -16.76 29.60
C ASN A 39 30.19 -17.58 28.51
N ARG A 40 30.58 -18.83 28.82
CA ARG A 40 31.36 -19.65 27.90
C ARG A 40 30.54 -19.90 26.64
N TYR A 41 31.16 -19.74 25.48
CA TYR A 41 30.54 -19.87 24.15
C TYR A 41 29.53 -18.78 23.76
N ARG A 42 29.16 -17.86 24.66
CA ARG A 42 28.31 -16.71 24.28
C ARG A 42 29.09 -15.79 23.35
N ARG A 43 28.45 -15.32 22.29
CA ARG A 43 29.08 -14.46 21.27
C ARG A 43 28.72 -12.99 21.48
N PHE A 44 29.69 -12.10 21.31
CA PHE A 44 29.51 -10.66 21.41
C PHE A 44 30.15 -9.95 20.23
N GLN A 45 29.65 -8.77 19.93
CA GLN A 45 30.19 -7.82 18.97
C GLN A 45 31.01 -6.76 19.71
N ARG A 46 32.21 -6.48 19.23
CA ARG A 46 33.10 -5.46 19.79
C ARG A 46 33.85 -4.72 18.71
N CYS A 47 34.19 -3.47 18.94
CA CYS A 47 35.12 -2.71 18.10
C CYS A 47 36.49 -3.40 17.99
N GLN A 48 37.08 -3.38 16.79
CA GLN A 48 38.36 -4.03 16.48
C GLN A 48 39.53 -3.51 17.34
N ILE A 49 39.65 -2.18 17.50
CA ILE A 49 40.76 -1.56 18.24
C ILE A 49 40.55 -1.53 19.76
N ALA A 50 39.38 -1.93 20.23
CA ALA A 50 39.03 -1.81 21.65
C ALA A 50 39.92 -2.63 22.58
N ARG A 51 40.54 -3.71 22.07
CA ARG A 51 41.50 -4.51 22.84
C ARG A 51 42.80 -3.74 23.09
N ASP A 52 43.20 -2.93 22.12
CA ASP A 52 44.47 -2.20 22.14
C ASP A 52 44.29 -0.86 22.87
N ARG A 53 43.09 -0.26 22.80
CA ARG A 53 42.70 0.96 23.52
C ARG A 53 41.80 0.69 24.72
N LYS A 54 42.35 0.04 25.75
CA LYS A 54 41.58 -0.36 26.95
C LYS A 54 41.05 0.81 27.80
N THR A 55 41.63 2.00 27.65
CA THR A 55 41.23 3.22 28.36
C THR A 55 40.01 3.90 27.73
N GLU A 56 39.66 3.54 26.49
CA GLU A 56 38.52 4.11 25.76
C GLU A 56 37.31 3.17 25.83
N ASN A 57 36.13 3.75 26.06
CA ASN A 57 34.88 3.01 26.10
C ASN A 57 34.37 2.74 24.69
N HIS A 58 34.82 1.64 24.08
CA HIS A 58 34.36 1.21 22.77
C HIS A 58 33.10 0.34 22.82
N LEU A 59 32.45 0.20 21.65
CA LEU A 59 31.25 -0.63 21.50
C LEU A 59 31.51 -2.08 21.95
N PHE A 60 30.62 -2.57 22.80
CA PHE A 60 30.48 -3.95 23.22
C PHE A 60 28.99 -4.27 23.33
N LYS A 61 28.51 -5.31 22.66
CA LYS A 61 27.11 -5.75 22.76
C LYS A 61 27.02 -7.25 22.56
N TRP A 62 26.16 -7.93 23.31
CA TRP A 62 25.92 -9.35 23.08
C TRP A 62 25.08 -9.58 21.82
N ILE A 63 25.36 -10.66 21.09
CA ILE A 63 24.67 -10.94 19.83
C ILE A 63 23.20 -11.27 20.05
N ASP A 64 22.87 -12.06 21.07
CA ASP A 64 21.50 -12.40 21.44
C ASP A 64 20.66 -11.16 21.78
N GLU A 65 21.21 -10.23 22.56
CA GLU A 65 20.58 -8.93 22.86
C GLU A 65 20.35 -8.12 21.59
N THR A 66 21.35 -8.11 20.69
CA THR A 66 21.25 -7.42 19.40
C THR A 66 20.16 -8.03 18.51
N LEU A 67 20.06 -9.37 18.48
CA LEU A 67 19.02 -10.07 17.72
C LEU A 67 17.63 -9.81 18.29
N ILE A 68 17.47 -9.77 19.61
CA ILE A 68 16.20 -9.43 20.26
C ILE A 68 15.75 -8.01 19.89
N ASP A 69 16.67 -7.05 19.87
CA ASP A 69 16.36 -5.67 19.45
C ASP A 69 15.93 -5.61 17.98
N GLU A 70 16.59 -6.34 17.09
CA GLU A 70 16.20 -6.43 15.67
C GLU A 70 14.81 -7.05 15.50
N ILE A 71 14.51 -8.15 16.21
CA ILE A 71 13.19 -8.79 16.17
C ILE A 71 12.12 -7.79 16.61
N ARG A 72 12.32 -7.08 17.74
CA ARG A 72 11.38 -6.05 18.22
C ARG A 72 11.17 -4.92 17.23
N MET A 73 12.23 -4.50 16.54
CA MET A 73 12.14 -3.48 15.50
C MET A 73 11.36 -3.97 14.28
N VAL A 74 11.58 -5.23 13.88
CA VAL A 74 10.83 -5.87 12.78
C VAL A 74 9.36 -6.00 13.16
N ASP A 75 9.04 -6.48 14.36
CA ASP A 75 7.66 -6.57 14.84
C ASP A 75 6.95 -5.21 14.82
N ALA A 76 7.63 -4.16 15.31
CA ALA A 76 7.08 -2.81 15.28
C ALA A 76 6.86 -2.29 13.84
N LYS A 77 7.74 -2.63 12.89
CA LYS A 77 7.56 -2.30 11.47
C LYS A 77 6.42 -3.09 10.85
N HIS A 78 6.34 -4.39 11.15
CA HIS A 78 5.30 -5.28 10.67
C HIS A 78 3.91 -4.79 11.12
N GLU A 79 3.77 -4.42 12.38
CA GLU A 79 2.52 -3.86 12.93
C GLU A 79 2.10 -2.59 12.18
N ARG A 80 3.02 -1.65 11.94
CA ARG A 80 2.72 -0.44 11.16
C ARG A 80 2.27 -0.75 9.73
N VAL A 81 2.98 -1.64 9.05
CA VAL A 81 2.63 -2.05 7.67
C VAL A 81 1.25 -2.71 7.65
N THR A 82 0.96 -3.57 8.63
CA THR A 82 -0.32 -4.26 8.74
C THR A 82 -1.46 -3.25 8.90
N GLN A 83 -1.30 -2.27 9.80
CA GLN A 83 -2.28 -1.20 9.99
C GLN A 83 -2.48 -0.34 8.74
N GLU A 84 -1.42 -0.04 8.00
CA GLU A 84 -1.50 0.73 6.76
C GLU A 84 -2.23 -0.03 5.65
N ILE A 85 -1.99 -1.34 5.54
CA ILE A 85 -2.70 -2.23 4.60
C ILE A 85 -4.18 -2.27 4.93
N THR A 86 -4.56 -2.52 6.19
CA THR A 86 -5.98 -2.56 6.59
C THR A 86 -6.68 -1.24 6.27
N LYS A 87 -6.06 -0.10 6.60
CA LYS A 87 -6.62 1.22 6.24
C LYS A 87 -6.73 1.44 4.73
N PHE A 88 -5.80 0.89 3.96
CA PHE A 88 -5.84 0.98 2.51
C PHE A 88 -6.98 0.12 1.93
N GLU A 89 -7.14 -1.10 2.42
CA GLU A 89 -8.23 -2.01 2.05
C GLU A 89 -9.60 -1.37 2.31
N GLU A 90 -9.80 -0.76 3.47
CA GLU A 90 -11.02 -0.01 3.80
C GLU A 90 -11.31 1.10 2.79
N ARG A 91 -10.30 1.94 2.48
CA ARG A 91 -10.45 3.04 1.50
C ARG A 91 -10.75 2.53 0.10
N VAL A 92 -10.12 1.43 -0.32
CA VAL A 92 -10.35 0.83 -1.64
C VAL A 92 -11.76 0.25 -1.69
N MET A 93 -12.18 -0.49 -0.67
CA MET A 93 -13.50 -1.09 -0.62
C MET A 93 -14.61 -0.02 -0.66
N GLU A 94 -14.43 1.09 0.06
CA GLU A 94 -15.39 2.20 0.03
C GLU A 94 -15.50 2.82 -1.37
N LYS A 95 -14.35 3.08 -2.02
CA LYS A 95 -14.34 3.58 -3.40
C LYS A 95 -14.99 2.61 -4.38
N VAL A 96 -14.69 1.31 -4.25
CA VAL A 96 -15.26 0.28 -5.13
C VAL A 96 -16.79 0.20 -4.95
N LYS A 97 -17.30 0.25 -3.71
CA LYS A 97 -18.74 0.29 -3.45
C LYS A 97 -19.40 1.50 -4.09
N PHE A 98 -18.82 2.69 -3.93
CA PHE A 98 -19.32 3.91 -4.54
C PHE A 98 -19.37 3.81 -6.08
N GLU A 99 -18.30 3.31 -6.69
CA GLU A 99 -18.21 3.13 -8.14
C GLU A 99 -19.22 2.09 -8.66
N ILE A 100 -19.45 1.00 -7.93
CA ILE A 100 -20.48 0.00 -8.28
C ILE A 100 -21.86 0.67 -8.31
N VAL A 101 -22.24 1.38 -7.25
CA VAL A 101 -23.55 2.07 -7.20
C VAL A 101 -23.66 3.10 -8.32
N ARG A 102 -22.60 3.88 -8.59
CA ARG A 102 -22.61 4.86 -9.68
C ARG A 102 -22.85 4.20 -11.04
N VAL A 103 -22.13 3.11 -11.32
CA VAL A 103 -22.25 2.35 -12.57
C VAL A 103 -23.63 1.72 -12.70
N GLU A 104 -24.20 1.16 -11.62
CA GLU A 104 -25.54 0.59 -11.62
C GLU A 104 -26.62 1.64 -11.95
N VAL A 105 -26.53 2.82 -11.34
CA VAL A 105 -27.46 3.94 -11.60
C VAL A 105 -27.35 4.39 -13.05
N GLU A 106 -26.12 4.67 -13.53
CA GLU A 106 -25.88 5.12 -14.91
C GLU A 106 -26.35 4.08 -15.94
N MET A 107 -26.12 2.78 -15.67
CA MET A 107 -26.56 1.70 -16.53
C MET A 107 -28.09 1.57 -16.55
N SER A 108 -28.75 1.72 -15.40
CA SER A 108 -30.21 1.69 -15.29
C SER A 108 -30.86 2.85 -16.04
N GLU A 109 -30.31 4.06 -15.94
CA GLU A 109 -30.78 5.23 -16.68
C GLU A 109 -30.63 5.05 -18.19
N LYS A 110 -29.44 4.63 -18.67
CA LYS A 110 -29.21 4.34 -20.09
C LYS A 110 -30.11 3.23 -20.61
N LEU A 111 -30.41 2.22 -19.78
CA LEU A 111 -31.32 1.15 -20.15
C LEU A 111 -32.76 1.66 -20.28
N LYS A 112 -33.24 2.46 -19.31
CA LYS A 112 -34.57 3.08 -19.37
C LYS A 112 -34.73 3.96 -20.60
N GLU A 113 -33.72 4.77 -20.91
CA GLU A 113 -33.73 5.65 -22.10
C GLU A 113 -33.85 4.83 -23.39
N LYS A 114 -33.02 3.80 -23.57
CA LYS A 114 -33.08 2.91 -24.74
C LYS A 114 -34.43 2.19 -24.86
N VAL A 115 -34.96 1.69 -23.74
CA VAL A 115 -36.28 1.03 -23.71
C VAL A 115 -37.38 2.01 -24.12
N ASN A 116 -37.37 3.25 -23.62
CA ASN A 116 -38.37 4.25 -23.96
C ASN A 116 -38.30 4.66 -25.44
N LEU A 117 -37.10 4.73 -26.01
CA LEU A 117 -36.90 4.98 -27.43
C LEU A 117 -37.49 3.87 -28.30
N GLU A 118 -37.23 2.60 -27.96
CA GLU A 118 -37.81 1.45 -28.68
C GLU A 118 -39.33 1.36 -28.53
N ILE A 119 -39.88 1.64 -27.34
CA ILE A 119 -41.34 1.71 -27.14
C ILE A 119 -41.96 2.75 -28.07
N THR A 120 -41.35 3.94 -28.15
CA THR A 120 -41.81 5.02 -29.04
C THR A 120 -41.74 4.59 -30.51
N ARG A 121 -40.64 3.94 -30.92
CA ARG A 121 -40.45 3.43 -32.28
C ARG A 121 -41.54 2.40 -32.65
N VAL A 122 -41.77 1.41 -31.77
CA VAL A 122 -42.79 0.37 -31.98
C VAL A 122 -44.20 0.96 -32.00
N ALA A 123 -44.51 1.90 -31.11
CA ALA A 123 -45.81 2.58 -31.08
C ALA A 123 -46.09 3.33 -32.40
N GLN A 124 -45.06 3.97 -32.97
CA GLN A 124 -45.18 4.66 -34.26
C GLN A 124 -45.38 3.69 -35.42
N GLU A 125 -44.65 2.57 -35.46
CA GLU A 125 -44.86 1.51 -36.45
C GLU A 125 -46.27 0.92 -36.37
N MET A 126 -46.77 0.65 -35.15
CA MET A 126 -48.13 0.16 -34.95
C MET A 126 -49.18 1.16 -35.41
N LYS A 127 -49.00 2.45 -35.08
CA LYS A 127 -49.90 3.52 -35.55
C LYS A 127 -49.95 3.58 -37.07
N GLN A 128 -48.80 3.48 -37.74
CA GLN A 128 -48.73 3.49 -39.20
C GLN A 128 -49.42 2.25 -39.81
N LYS A 129 -49.16 1.05 -39.26
CA LYS A 129 -49.83 -0.18 -39.69
C LYS A 129 -51.35 -0.11 -39.50
N LEU A 130 -51.81 0.43 -38.37
CA LEU A 130 -53.23 0.60 -38.08
C LEU A 130 -53.88 1.57 -39.09
N GLN A 131 -53.26 2.71 -39.37
CA GLN A 131 -53.75 3.67 -40.37
C GLN A 131 -53.92 3.02 -41.75
N ILE A 132 -52.94 2.21 -42.18
CA ILE A 132 -53.00 1.49 -43.46
C ILE A 132 -54.21 0.52 -43.48
N VAL A 133 -54.40 -0.26 -42.42
CA VAL A 133 -55.52 -1.22 -42.32
C VAL A 133 -56.87 -0.49 -42.31
N THR A 134 -57.00 0.62 -41.59
CA THR A 134 -58.25 1.41 -41.54
C THR A 134 -58.61 1.96 -42.92
N VAL A 135 -57.64 2.53 -43.65
CA VAL A 135 -57.87 3.04 -45.01
C VAL A 135 -58.28 1.91 -45.95
N ALA A 136 -57.59 0.77 -45.90
CA ALA A 136 -57.93 -0.40 -46.72
C ALA A 136 -59.38 -0.88 -46.46
N MET A 137 -59.81 -0.95 -45.19
CA MET A 137 -61.19 -1.31 -44.84
C MET A 137 -62.23 -0.33 -45.40
N VAL A 138 -61.99 0.98 -45.30
CA VAL A 138 -62.92 2.01 -45.82
C VAL A 138 -63.06 1.89 -47.35
N VAL A 139 -61.95 1.68 -48.06
CA VAL A 139 -61.96 1.50 -49.52
C VAL A 139 -62.74 0.25 -49.92
N VAL A 140 -62.51 -0.89 -49.26
CA VAL A 140 -63.26 -2.13 -49.54
C VAL A 140 -64.75 -1.95 -49.26
N GLY A 141 -65.11 -1.31 -48.13
CA GLY A 141 -66.50 -1.02 -47.79
C GLY A 141 -67.20 -0.13 -48.83
N ALA A 142 -66.51 0.87 -49.37
CA ALA A 142 -67.06 1.75 -50.42
C ALA A 142 -67.28 1.01 -51.75
N ILE A 143 -66.44 0.02 -52.07
CA ILE A 143 -66.56 -0.79 -53.31
C ILE A 143 -67.71 -1.80 -53.19
N VAL A 144 -67.89 -2.42 -52.02
CA VAL A 144 -68.89 -3.49 -51.80
C VAL A 144 -70.27 -2.93 -51.42
N GLY A 145 -70.34 -1.67 -50.96
CA GLY A 145 -71.57 -1.00 -50.52
C GLY A 145 -72.38 -0.26 -51.61
N ILE A 146 -72.17 -0.55 -52.90
CA ILE A 146 -73.02 -0.16 -54.04
C ILE A 146 -73.66 -1.43 -54.60
#